data_AF-A0A3D1YKH3-F1
#
_entry.id   AF-A0A3D1YKH3-F1
#
_cell.length_a   1.000
_cell.length_b   1.000
_cell.length_c   1.000
_cell.angle_alpha   90.00
_cell.angle_beta   90.00
_cell.angle_gamma   90.00
#
_symmetry.space_group_name_H-M   'P 1'
#
loop_
_entity.id
_entity.type
_entity.pdbx_description
1 polymer ?
#
loop_
_entity_poly.entity_id
_entity_poly.type
_entity_poly.pdbx_seq_one_letter_code
_entity_poly.pdbx_strand_id
1 'polypeptide(L)'
;AQFIQLCDAADMPILFFNNTTGYMVGTEYEQAGMIKHGSKMIQAVSNARVPKISLYIGASFGAGNYGMCGWSYQPDFLFAWPNARTGVMAGQSAADTMSEVARVGAARKGQEVPEEMLEQQAAAIRAHFDAQEDAFYTSGRVLDHGIIDPRDTRKVLAFCLETVLEARLRETRPNAFGVARM
;
A
#
# COMPACT_ATOMS: atom_id res chain seq x y z
N ALA A 1 2.31 14.84 -4.65
CA ALA A 1 3.02 15.63 -3.61
C ALA A 1 2.36 16.98 -3.36
N GLN A 2 2.31 17.90 -4.34
CA GLN A 2 1.75 19.25 -4.15
C GLN A 2 0.31 19.25 -3.59
N PHE A 3 -0.57 18.39 -4.09
CA PHE A 3 -1.94 18.30 -3.58
C PHE A 3 -2.01 18.00 -2.07
N ILE A 4 -1.19 17.06 -1.61
CA ILE A 4 -1.09 16.71 -0.18
C ILE A 4 -0.62 17.92 0.64
N GLN A 5 0.34 18.69 0.12
CA GLN A 5 0.81 19.91 0.78
C GLN A 5 -0.26 21.00 0.85
N LEU A 6 -1.08 21.14 -0.21
CA LEU A 6 -2.21 22.08 -0.22
C LEU A 6 -3.28 21.67 0.78
N CYS A 7 -3.62 20.38 0.86
CA CYS A 7 -4.53 19.86 1.87
C CYS A 7 -3.99 20.10 3.28
N ASP A 8 -2.71 19.81 3.53
CA ASP A 8 -2.09 20.04 4.84
C ASP A 8 -2.07 21.53 5.23
N ALA A 9 -1.82 22.42 4.27
CA ALA A 9 -1.84 23.87 4.50
C ALA A 9 -3.26 24.41 4.76
N ALA A 10 -4.28 23.78 4.18
CA ALA A 10 -5.68 24.15 4.34
C ALA A 10 -6.38 23.42 5.50
N ASP A 11 -5.65 22.61 6.27
CA ASP A 11 -6.20 21.72 7.32
C ASP A 11 -7.33 20.79 6.82
N MET A 12 -7.16 20.27 5.60
CA MET A 12 -8.14 19.42 4.94
C MET A 12 -7.75 17.93 5.04
N PRO A 13 -8.66 17.05 5.55
CA PRO A 13 -8.47 15.60 5.52
C PRO A 13 -8.20 15.05 4.12
N ILE A 14 -7.40 13.99 4.04
CA ILE A 14 -7.03 13.34 2.77
C ILE A 14 -7.57 11.91 2.75
N LEU A 15 -8.25 11.56 1.65
CA LEU A 15 -8.71 10.22 1.36
C LEU A 15 -7.86 9.60 0.25
N PHE A 16 -7.29 8.42 0.49
CA PHE A 16 -6.46 7.69 -0.48
C PHE A 16 -7.19 6.46 -1.00
N PHE A 17 -7.65 6.51 -2.26
CA PHE A 17 -8.22 5.36 -2.95
C PHE A 17 -7.12 4.61 -3.71
N ASN A 18 -6.73 3.44 -3.21
CA ASN A 18 -5.67 2.63 -3.78
C ASN A 18 -6.22 1.72 -4.89
N ASN A 19 -5.78 2.00 -6.11
CA ASN A 19 -5.86 1.10 -7.27
C ASN A 19 -4.59 1.28 -8.12
N THR A 20 -3.44 0.90 -7.56
CA THR A 20 -2.11 1.17 -8.09
C THR A 20 -1.28 -0.11 -8.20
N THR A 21 -0.67 -0.32 -9.36
CA THR A 21 0.26 -1.44 -9.62
C THR A 21 1.72 -1.06 -9.42
N GLY A 22 2.02 0.23 -9.19
CA GLY A 22 3.37 0.74 -9.00
C GLY A 22 3.59 2.07 -9.72
N TYR A 23 4.85 2.46 -9.87
CA TYR A 23 5.25 3.60 -10.69
C TYR A 23 5.59 3.14 -12.11
N MET A 24 5.53 4.08 -13.06
CA MET A 24 5.99 3.82 -14.42
C MET A 24 7.50 3.53 -14.44
N VAL A 25 7.89 2.52 -15.21
CA VAL A 25 9.28 2.09 -15.38
C VAL A 25 9.76 2.36 -16.81
N GLY A 26 11.07 2.47 -16.99
CA GLY A 26 11.70 2.68 -18.30
C GLY A 26 12.70 3.83 -18.29
N THR A 27 13.68 3.77 -19.18
CA THR A 27 14.84 4.68 -19.19
C THR A 27 14.45 6.15 -19.23
N GLU A 28 13.43 6.48 -20.02
CA GLU A 28 12.87 7.83 -20.11
C GLU A 28 12.33 8.33 -18.77
N TYR A 29 11.51 7.53 -18.09
CA TYR A 29 10.91 7.89 -16.80
C TYR A 29 11.96 8.00 -15.69
N GLU A 30 12.95 7.11 -15.70
CA GLU A 30 14.06 7.16 -14.75
C GLU A 30 14.88 8.44 -14.92
N GLN A 31 15.23 8.80 -16.16
CA GLN A 31 15.98 10.03 -16.45
C GLN A 31 15.16 11.30 -16.19
N ALA A 32 13.84 11.25 -16.44
CA ALA A 32 12.92 12.32 -16.04
C ALA A 32 12.83 12.46 -14.50
N GLY A 33 13.29 11.46 -13.76
CA GLY A 33 13.42 11.47 -12.31
C GLY A 33 12.23 10.87 -11.57
N MET A 34 11.68 9.77 -12.09
CA MET A 34 10.61 9.03 -11.43
C MET A 34 10.91 8.80 -9.93
N ILE A 35 12.13 8.40 -9.60
CA ILE A 35 12.57 8.19 -8.21
C ILE A 35 12.42 9.46 -7.37
N LYS A 36 12.99 10.61 -7.79
CA LYS A 36 12.91 11.87 -7.02
C LYS A 36 11.47 12.37 -6.91
N HIS A 37 10.63 12.14 -7.92
CA HIS A 37 9.23 12.55 -7.91
C HIS A 37 8.36 11.65 -7.00
N GLY A 38 8.58 10.34 -7.04
CA GLY A 38 7.97 9.39 -6.10
C GLY A 38 8.38 9.67 -4.65
N SER A 39 9.67 9.95 -4.40
CA SER A 39 10.16 10.33 -3.07
C SER A 39 9.48 11.57 -2.52
N LYS A 40 9.20 12.60 -3.35
CA LYS A 40 8.44 13.78 -2.91
C LYS A 40 7.01 13.44 -2.50
N MET A 41 6.39 12.46 -3.16
CA MET A 41 5.06 11.99 -2.79
C MET A 41 5.08 11.27 -1.45
N ILE A 42 6.03 10.35 -1.26
CA ILE A 42 6.25 9.64 0.01
C ILE A 42 6.53 10.64 1.14
N GLN A 43 7.42 11.62 0.93
CA GLN A 43 7.70 12.68 1.89
C GLN A 43 6.43 13.46 2.26
N ALA A 44 5.60 13.81 1.28
CA ALA A 44 4.35 14.52 1.56
C ALA A 44 3.37 13.65 2.37
N VAL A 45 3.21 12.37 2.04
CA VAL A 45 2.35 11.44 2.79
C VAL A 45 2.84 11.26 4.22
N SER A 46 4.14 11.01 4.41
CA SER A 46 4.74 10.76 5.73
C SER A 46 4.67 11.98 6.65
N ASN A 47 4.77 13.19 6.10
CA ASN A 47 4.83 14.42 6.90
C ASN A 47 3.49 15.15 7.00
N ALA A 48 2.45 14.70 6.30
CA ALA A 48 1.12 15.31 6.39
C ALA A 48 0.52 15.10 7.78
N ARG A 49 0.12 16.23 8.40
CA ARG A 49 -0.39 16.33 9.78
C ARG A 49 -1.91 16.16 9.81
N VAL A 50 -2.60 16.53 8.74
CA VAL A 50 -4.05 16.36 8.58
C VAL A 50 -4.48 14.89 8.68
N PRO A 51 -5.77 14.62 8.97
CA PRO A 51 -6.30 13.26 8.94
C PRO A 51 -6.06 12.58 7.58
N LYS A 52 -5.65 11.31 7.63
CA LYS A 52 -5.40 10.45 6.46
C LYS A 52 -6.23 9.18 6.60
N ILE A 53 -7.09 8.91 5.63
CA ILE A 53 -7.84 7.66 5.57
C ILE A 53 -7.56 6.97 4.25
N SER A 54 -7.22 5.69 4.29
CA SER A 54 -6.88 4.89 3.11
C SER A 54 -7.94 3.83 2.86
N LEU A 55 -8.23 3.58 1.58
CA LEU A 55 -9.15 2.54 1.14
C LEU A 55 -8.54 1.77 -0.01
N TYR A 56 -8.33 0.48 0.17
CA TYR A 56 -7.92 -0.44 -0.89
C TYR A 56 -9.14 -0.84 -1.71
N ILE A 57 -9.33 -0.21 -2.88
CA ILE A 57 -10.47 -0.46 -3.78
C ILE A 57 -10.14 -1.44 -4.91
N GLY A 58 -8.86 -1.78 -5.08
CA GLY A 58 -8.36 -2.66 -6.11
C GLY A 58 -6.91 -3.04 -5.82
N ALA A 59 -6.01 -2.80 -6.78
CA ALA A 59 -4.60 -3.08 -6.63
C ALA A 59 -3.92 -2.14 -5.62
N SER A 60 -3.05 -2.68 -4.77
CA SER A 60 -2.13 -1.89 -3.95
C SER A 60 -0.77 -2.60 -3.89
N PHE A 61 0.05 -2.38 -4.93
CA PHE A 61 1.33 -3.06 -5.08
C PHE A 61 2.54 -2.14 -4.94
N GLY A 62 3.58 -2.69 -4.33
CA GLY A 62 4.94 -2.14 -4.30
C GLY A 62 5.00 -0.69 -3.86
N ALA A 63 5.84 0.11 -4.53
CA ALA A 63 6.01 1.52 -4.20
C ALA A 63 4.73 2.37 -4.38
N GLY A 64 3.75 1.89 -5.15
CA GLY A 64 2.43 2.52 -5.26
C GLY A 64 1.69 2.53 -3.92
N ASN A 65 1.71 1.41 -3.19
CA ASN A 65 1.17 1.32 -1.83
C ASN A 65 1.78 2.39 -0.91
N TYR A 66 3.09 2.62 -1.04
CA TYR A 66 3.81 3.58 -0.21
C TYR A 66 3.38 5.02 -0.50
N GLY A 67 3.34 5.39 -1.78
CA GLY A 67 2.91 6.72 -2.20
C GLY A 67 1.44 7.02 -1.92
N MET A 68 0.61 5.99 -1.74
CA MET A 68 -0.84 6.09 -1.53
C MET A 68 -1.25 5.82 -0.07
N CYS A 69 -0.35 6.10 0.88
CA CYS A 69 -0.60 6.00 2.32
C CYS A 69 -1.06 4.60 2.77
N GLY A 70 -0.33 3.57 2.34
CA GLY A 70 -0.53 2.20 2.83
C GLY A 70 -0.24 2.04 4.33
N TRP A 71 -0.43 0.83 4.85
CA TRP A 71 -0.35 0.51 6.28
C TRP A 71 0.84 1.15 7.03
N SER A 72 2.05 1.01 6.47
CA SER A 72 3.29 1.53 7.08
C SER A 72 3.38 3.06 7.16
N TYR A 73 2.47 3.78 6.50
CA TYR A 73 2.38 5.25 6.52
C TYR A 73 1.33 5.76 7.49
N GLN A 74 0.82 4.87 8.36
CA GLN A 74 0.01 5.19 9.53
C GLN A 74 -1.17 6.12 9.19
N PRO A 75 -2.05 5.76 8.23
CA PRO A 75 -3.32 6.44 8.13
C PRO A 75 -4.12 6.24 9.43
N ASP A 76 -4.96 7.22 9.79
CA ASP A 76 -5.82 7.13 10.97
C ASP A 76 -6.78 5.92 10.85
N PHE A 77 -7.24 5.63 9.62
CA PHE A 77 -7.95 4.40 9.28
C PHE A 77 -7.53 3.88 7.91
N LEU A 78 -7.58 2.56 7.75
CA LEU A 78 -7.29 1.86 6.51
C LEU A 78 -8.28 0.72 6.36
N PHE A 79 -9.06 0.69 5.29
CA PHE A 79 -9.98 -0.42 5.00
C PHE A 79 -9.68 -1.03 3.63
N ALA A 80 -10.19 -2.23 3.40
CA ALA A 80 -10.15 -2.90 2.10
C ALA A 80 -11.56 -3.22 1.59
N TRP A 81 -11.72 -3.20 0.27
CA TRP A 81 -12.85 -3.89 -0.37
C TRP A 81 -12.55 -5.37 -0.54
N PRO A 82 -13.56 -6.25 -0.66
CA PRO A 82 -13.35 -7.69 -0.82
C PRO A 82 -12.55 -8.06 -2.07
N ASN A 83 -12.58 -7.21 -3.11
CA ASN A 83 -11.84 -7.40 -4.35
C ASN A 83 -10.40 -6.84 -4.32
N ALA A 84 -9.97 -6.24 -3.21
CA ALA A 84 -8.65 -5.66 -3.11
C ALA A 84 -7.56 -6.73 -3.22
N ARG A 85 -6.45 -6.37 -3.87
CA ARG A 85 -5.24 -7.18 -3.99
C ARG A 85 -4.05 -6.36 -3.54
N THR A 86 -3.33 -6.82 -2.53
CA THR A 86 -2.22 -6.08 -1.92
C THR A 86 -1.00 -6.98 -1.77
N GLY A 87 0.16 -6.49 -2.18
CA GLY A 87 1.41 -7.25 -2.10
C GLY A 87 2.63 -6.44 -2.51
N VAL A 88 3.81 -7.05 -2.45
CA VAL A 88 5.04 -6.39 -2.90
C VAL A 88 5.03 -6.14 -4.42
N MET A 89 4.47 -7.07 -5.19
CA MET A 89 4.18 -6.99 -6.62
C MET A 89 3.18 -8.09 -6.98
N ALA A 90 2.61 -8.05 -8.18
CA ALA A 90 1.77 -9.14 -8.69
C ALA A 90 2.60 -10.42 -8.89
N GLY A 91 2.00 -11.58 -8.65
CA GLY A 91 2.68 -12.88 -8.76
C GLY A 91 3.28 -13.14 -10.14
N GLN A 92 2.58 -12.74 -11.21
CA GLN A 92 3.09 -12.83 -12.57
C GLN A 92 4.39 -12.01 -12.76
N SER A 93 4.43 -10.77 -12.27
CA SER A 93 5.63 -9.93 -12.36
C SER A 93 6.81 -10.50 -11.60
N ALA A 94 6.58 -11.12 -10.43
CA ALA A 94 7.62 -11.80 -9.67
C ALA A 94 8.18 -13.02 -10.44
N ALA A 95 7.29 -13.83 -11.02
CA ALA A 95 7.68 -15.01 -11.79
C ALA A 95 8.47 -14.65 -13.06
N ASP A 96 8.05 -13.62 -13.79
CA ASP A 96 8.74 -13.15 -15.00
C ASP A 96 10.14 -12.64 -14.66
N THR A 97 10.26 -11.84 -13.59
CA THR A 97 11.54 -11.32 -13.12
C THR A 97 12.51 -12.45 -12.75
N MET A 98 12.04 -13.45 -11.99
CA MET A 98 12.87 -14.57 -11.57
C MET A 98 13.28 -15.46 -12.75
N SER A 99 12.38 -15.64 -13.73
CA SER A 99 12.68 -16.40 -14.95
C SER A 99 13.76 -15.69 -15.77
N GLU A 100 13.66 -14.37 -15.93
CA GLU A 100 14.66 -13.58 -16.67
C GLU A 100 16.03 -13.61 -15.98
N VAL A 101 16.06 -13.44 -14.65
CA VAL A 101 17.30 -13.55 -13.85
C VAL A 101 17.95 -14.92 -14.03
N ALA A 102 17.15 -16.00 -14.05
CA ALA A 102 17.65 -17.36 -14.26
C ALA A 102 18.24 -17.53 -15.68
N ARG A 103 17.57 -17.04 -16.72
CA ARG A 103 18.06 -17.09 -18.12
C ARG A 103 19.37 -16.33 -18.28
N VAL A 104 19.45 -15.10 -17.77
CA VAL A 104 20.69 -14.30 -17.80
C VAL A 104 21.81 -14.99 -17.02
N GLY A 105 21.50 -15.60 -15.88
CA GLY A 105 22.44 -16.34 -15.06
C GLY A 105 23.02 -17.59 -15.76
N ALA A 106 22.16 -18.37 -16.42
CA ALA A 106 22.57 -19.55 -17.19
C ALA A 106 23.44 -19.16 -18.39
N ALA A 107 23.03 -18.13 -19.14
CA ALA A 107 23.79 -17.60 -20.27
C ALA A 107 25.20 -17.14 -19.86
N ARG A 108 25.34 -16.45 -18.71
CA ARG A 108 26.65 -16.04 -18.16
C ARG A 108 27.56 -17.22 -17.79
N LYS A 109 26.98 -18.38 -17.47
CA LYS A 109 27.69 -19.62 -17.12
C LYS A 109 27.89 -20.56 -18.30
N GLY A 110 27.38 -20.21 -19.50
CA GLY A 110 27.38 -21.10 -20.65
C GLY A 110 26.55 -22.37 -20.45
N GLN A 111 25.55 -22.32 -19.55
CA GLN A 111 24.66 -23.44 -19.26
C GLN A 111 23.39 -23.34 -20.09
N GLU A 112 22.82 -24.49 -20.48
CA GLU A 112 21.50 -24.53 -21.11
C GLU A 112 20.41 -24.09 -20.14
N VAL A 113 19.37 -23.46 -20.67
CA VAL A 113 18.21 -23.01 -19.90
C VAL A 113 17.22 -24.18 -19.80
N PRO A 114 16.94 -24.72 -18.60
CA PRO A 114 15.95 -25.78 -18.44
C PRO A 114 14.55 -25.19 -18.45
N GLU A 115 13.97 -24.96 -19.63
CA GLU A 115 12.72 -24.21 -19.80
C GLU A 115 11.54 -24.82 -19.02
N GLU A 116 11.43 -26.15 -18.98
CA GLU A 116 10.39 -26.85 -18.22
C GLU A 116 10.52 -26.61 -16.70
N MET A 117 11.76 -26.59 -16.19
CA MET A 117 12.02 -26.29 -14.78
C MET A 117 11.68 -24.82 -14.46
N LEU A 118 11.98 -23.89 -15.38
CA LEU A 118 11.62 -22.49 -15.22
C LEU A 118 10.12 -22.26 -15.22
N GLU A 119 9.38 -22.93 -16.10
CA GLU A 119 7.90 -22.90 -16.12
C GLU A 119 7.31 -23.40 -14.80
N GLN A 120 7.82 -24.52 -14.28
CA GLN A 120 7.39 -25.06 -12.97
C GLN A 120 7.70 -24.08 -11.83
N GLN A 121 8.89 -23.47 -11.83
CA GLN A 121 9.29 -22.48 -10.84
C GLN A 121 8.43 -21.22 -10.93
N ALA A 122 8.15 -20.72 -12.14
CA ALA A 122 7.29 -19.57 -12.39
C ALA A 122 5.86 -19.84 -11.92
N ALA A 123 5.32 -21.04 -12.18
CA ALA A 123 4.01 -21.45 -11.66
C ALA A 123 3.98 -21.47 -10.12
N ALA A 124 5.02 -22.02 -9.47
CA ALA A 124 5.13 -22.03 -8.02
C ALA A 124 5.23 -20.62 -7.41
N ILE A 125 5.98 -19.71 -8.04
CA ILE A 125 6.08 -18.31 -7.61
C ILE A 125 4.73 -17.60 -7.72
N ARG A 126 4.04 -17.74 -8.86
CA ARG A 126 2.70 -17.16 -9.06
C ARG A 126 1.74 -17.63 -7.98
N ALA A 127 1.61 -18.94 -7.81
CA ALA A 127 0.73 -19.52 -6.79
C ALA A 127 1.09 -19.06 -5.37
N HIS A 128 2.39 -18.95 -5.06
CA HIS A 128 2.83 -18.45 -3.76
C HIS A 128 2.38 -17.02 -3.51
N PHE A 129 2.52 -16.12 -4.48
CA PHE A 129 2.12 -14.70 -4.35
C PHE A 129 0.60 -14.53 -4.35
N ASP A 130 -0.10 -15.20 -5.26
CA ASP A 130 -1.55 -15.11 -5.42
C ASP A 130 -2.30 -15.56 -4.16
N ALA A 131 -1.74 -16.54 -3.43
CA ALA A 131 -2.31 -17.07 -2.19
C ALA A 131 -2.25 -16.10 -0.99
N GLN A 132 -1.54 -14.98 -1.12
CA GLN A 132 -1.29 -14.04 -0.01
C GLN A 132 -1.66 -12.59 -0.33
N GLU A 133 -2.20 -12.30 -1.52
CA GLU A 133 -2.55 -10.93 -1.92
C GLU A 133 -4.02 -10.57 -1.68
N ASP A 134 -4.90 -11.52 -1.38
CA ASP A 134 -6.32 -11.23 -1.21
C ASP A 134 -6.65 -10.52 0.11
N ALA A 135 -7.75 -9.75 0.09
CA ALA A 135 -8.20 -8.97 1.24
C ALA A 135 -8.44 -9.79 2.50
N PHE A 136 -8.89 -11.06 2.41
CA PHE A 136 -9.09 -11.90 3.59
C PHE A 136 -7.76 -12.35 4.19
N TYR A 137 -6.78 -12.67 3.35
CA TYR A 137 -5.43 -12.99 3.80
C TYR A 137 -4.77 -11.79 4.52
N THR A 138 -4.88 -10.59 3.95
CA THR A 138 -4.27 -9.37 4.53
C THR A 138 -5.00 -8.90 5.78
N SER A 139 -6.34 -8.91 5.76
CA SER A 139 -7.15 -8.49 6.90
C SER A 139 -7.03 -9.47 8.07
N GLY A 140 -6.94 -10.78 7.78
CA GLY A 140 -6.62 -11.81 8.77
C GLY A 140 -5.24 -11.66 9.43
N ARG A 141 -4.38 -10.78 8.89
CA ARG A 141 -3.07 -10.41 9.44
C ARG A 141 -3.01 -8.99 9.99
N VAL A 142 -4.14 -8.30 10.06
CA VAL A 142 -4.22 -6.91 10.56
C VAL A 142 -3.32 -5.97 9.74
N LEU A 143 -3.32 -6.16 8.41
CA LEU A 143 -2.69 -5.22 7.47
C LEU A 143 -3.68 -4.14 6.97
N ASP A 144 -4.88 -4.15 7.55
CA ASP A 144 -5.96 -3.20 7.41
C ASP A 144 -6.83 -3.27 8.68
N HIS A 145 -7.73 -2.29 8.86
CA HIS A 145 -8.69 -2.22 9.96
C HIS A 145 -10.00 -2.96 9.66
N GLY A 146 -10.05 -3.73 8.56
CA GLY A 146 -11.19 -4.54 8.18
C GLY A 146 -11.57 -4.40 6.71
N ILE A 147 -12.26 -5.44 6.25
CA ILE A 147 -12.93 -5.46 4.96
C ILE A 147 -14.32 -4.84 5.11
N ILE A 148 -14.68 -3.91 4.23
CA ILE A 148 -15.99 -3.27 4.20
C ILE A 148 -16.74 -3.56 2.90
N ASP A 149 -18.07 -3.53 2.95
CA ASP A 149 -18.87 -3.55 1.73
C ASP A 149 -18.64 -2.25 0.92
N PRO A 150 -18.35 -2.33 -0.38
CA PRO A 150 -18.18 -1.13 -1.21
C PRO A 150 -19.34 -0.13 -1.12
N ARG A 151 -20.58 -0.61 -0.90
CA ARG A 151 -21.79 0.21 -0.75
C ARG A 151 -21.81 1.04 0.54
N ASP A 152 -21.10 0.59 1.57
CA ASP A 152 -21.02 1.28 2.86
C ASP A 152 -19.83 2.24 2.97
N THR A 153 -18.96 2.30 1.94
CA THR A 153 -17.78 3.17 1.89
C THR A 153 -18.07 4.59 2.40
N ARG A 154 -19.14 5.24 1.91
CA ARG A 154 -19.50 6.60 2.34
C ARG A 154 -19.79 6.68 3.84
N LYS A 155 -20.54 5.73 4.40
CA LYS A 155 -20.91 5.74 5.82
C LYS A 155 -19.70 5.49 6.71
N VAL A 156 -18.85 4.53 6.33
CA VAL A 156 -17.61 4.22 7.04
C VAL A 156 -16.67 5.42 7.03
N LEU A 157 -16.46 6.05 5.86
CA LEU A 157 -15.61 7.24 5.76
C LEU A 157 -16.14 8.41 6.58
N ALA A 158 -17.47 8.65 6.58
CA ALA A 158 -18.07 9.69 7.40
C ALA A 158 -17.83 9.44 8.90
N PHE A 159 -18.10 8.21 9.37
CA PHE A 159 -17.87 7.81 10.75
C PHE A 159 -16.40 7.97 11.17
N CYS A 160 -15.46 7.53 10.32
CA CYS A 160 -14.04 7.67 10.57
C CYS A 160 -13.60 9.13 10.62
N LEU A 161 -14.07 9.97 9.69
CA LEU A 161 -13.75 11.40 9.70
C LEU A 161 -14.28 12.08 10.97
N GLU A 162 -15.53 11.84 11.35
CA GLU A 162 -16.11 12.36 12.60
C GLU A 162 -15.28 11.92 13.81
N THR A 163 -14.93 10.63 13.88
CA THR A 163 -14.11 10.06 14.96
C THR A 163 -12.74 10.74 15.07
N VAL A 164 -12.03 10.92 13.95
CA VAL A 164 -10.68 11.51 13.95
C VAL A 164 -10.75 12.99 14.32
N LEU A 165 -11.74 13.72 13.79
CA LEU A 165 -11.91 15.14 14.10
C LEU A 165 -12.27 15.34 15.58
N GLU A 166 -13.20 14.54 16.11
CA GLU A 166 -13.55 14.59 17.52
C GLU A 166 -12.34 14.30 18.41
N ALA A 167 -11.57 13.25 18.10
CA ALA A 167 -10.39 12.87 18.88
C ALA A 167 -9.32 14.00 18.90
N ARG A 168 -9.12 14.69 17.78
CA ARG A 168 -8.14 15.78 17.66
C ARG A 168 -8.55 17.06 18.39
N LEU A 169 -9.86 17.32 18.47
CA LEU A 169 -10.40 18.50 19.15
C LEU A 169 -10.66 18.27 20.65
N ARG A 170 -10.57 17.03 21.12
CA ARG A 170 -10.89 16.67 22.50
C ARG A 170 -9.78 17.06 23.47
N GLU A 171 -10.11 17.93 24.42
CA GLU A 171 -9.28 18.17 25.59
C GLU A 171 -9.41 17.02 26.60
N THR A 172 -8.27 16.47 27.04
CA THR A 172 -8.23 15.39 28.05
C THR A 172 -7.50 15.86 29.31
N ARG A 173 -7.78 15.22 30.45
CA ARG A 173 -7.09 15.50 31.73
C ARG A 173 -6.00 14.44 31.96
N PRO A 174 -4.73 14.74 31.66
CA PRO A 174 -3.66 13.77 31.86
C PRO A 174 -3.42 13.53 33.35
N ASN A 175 -3.00 12.32 33.68
CA ASN A 175 -2.53 11.94 35.01
C ASN A 175 -1.19 11.21 34.82
N ALA A 176 -0.18 11.59 35.60
CA ALA A 176 1.17 11.04 35.50
C ALA A 176 1.26 9.53 35.78
N PHE A 177 0.32 8.96 36.55
CA PHE A 177 0.42 7.59 37.06
C PHE A 177 -0.73 6.68 36.63
N GLY A 178 -1.73 7.23 35.93
CA GLY A 178 -3.03 6.56 35.75
C GLY A 178 -3.86 6.54 37.04
N VAL A 179 -5.11 6.09 36.95
CA VAL A 179 -6.01 6.00 38.10
C VAL A 179 -5.65 4.75 38.92
N ALA A 180 -5.27 4.94 40.19
CA ALA A 180 -4.96 3.84 41.09
C ALA A 180 -6.23 3.09 41.52
N ARG A 181 -6.19 1.75 41.50
CA ARG A 181 -7.22 0.90 42.10
C ARG A 181 -6.85 0.67 43.57
N MET A 182 -7.71 1.13 44.48
CA MET A 182 -7.57 0.98 45.94
C MET A 182 -8.27 -0.28 46.44
#